data_AF-A0A1X0NS45-F1
#
_entry.id   AF-A0A1X0NS45-F1
#
_cell.length_a   1.000
_cell.length_b   1.000
_cell.length_c   1.000
_cell.angle_alpha   90.00
_cell.angle_beta   90.00
_cell.angle_gamma   90.00
#
_symmetry.space_group_name_H-M   'P 1'
#
loop_
_entity.id
_entity.type
_entity.pdbx_description
1 polymer ?
#
loop_
_entity_poly.entity_id
_entity_poly.type
_entity_poly.pdbx_seq_one_letter_code
_entity_poly.pdbx_strand_id
1 'polypeptide(L)'
;MSGHEGSVNEADASTLQHISAKVDALLMLCETDSELRNYSLKFKLEQAVDKTAFEAKREAGEEMLHFRRVLQRMADLALHVAPHILRRVRKYVKSKHTSHNGEVSSEKTNTDTLHANSNSLQRSSSVEEFCDGSEAWLESGAHLSYTAVELLCLILVSHPRLVKYLQMYLFECRVLEYIEDALSISREQEITFFQEGYRTEHIRLLANLTLDNEKVCSTIVSNSAILSAILTGTRFDEENPGMVQWAEFTIRNLCCCISEAREIIRQLTPISISDESKELLAGKVDCHINHAGKVVIGKPSHASTE
;
A
#
# COMPACT_ATOMS: atom_id res chain seq x y z
N MET A 1 -25.77 -1.85 33.65
CA MET A 1 -26.27 -1.75 32.26
C MET A 1 -25.45 -2.72 31.43
N SER A 2 -25.95 -3.93 31.22
CA SER A 2 -25.29 -4.97 30.42
C SER A 2 -25.36 -4.56 28.95
N GLY A 3 -24.29 -3.95 28.44
CA GLY A 3 -24.18 -3.65 27.01
C GLY A 3 -24.26 -4.95 26.23
N HIS A 4 -25.13 -5.00 25.22
CA HIS A 4 -25.15 -6.09 24.25
C HIS A 4 -23.72 -6.29 23.72
N GLU A 5 -23.09 -7.41 24.06
CA GLU A 5 -21.92 -7.89 23.33
C GLU A 5 -22.32 -8.03 21.85
N GLY A 6 -21.50 -7.50 20.95
CA GLY A 6 -21.85 -7.47 19.53
C GLY A 6 -21.96 -8.85 18.94
N SER A 7 -22.79 -8.98 17.92
CA SER A 7 -22.90 -10.23 17.16
C SER A 7 -22.01 -10.17 15.93
N VAL A 8 -21.31 -11.27 15.63
CA VAL A 8 -20.55 -11.45 14.38
C VAL A 8 -21.44 -11.24 13.14
N ASN A 9 -22.75 -11.43 13.29
CA ASN A 9 -23.74 -11.21 12.23
C ASN A 9 -23.86 -9.73 11.78
N GLU A 10 -23.28 -8.78 12.53
CA GLU A 10 -23.16 -7.38 12.10
C GLU A 10 -22.04 -7.18 11.04
N ALA A 11 -21.24 -8.22 10.74
CA ALA A 11 -20.24 -8.18 9.67
C ALA A 11 -20.89 -8.16 8.29
N ASP A 12 -20.31 -7.39 7.37
CA ASP A 12 -20.74 -7.37 5.98
C ASP A 12 -20.29 -8.65 5.25
N ALA A 13 -21.26 -9.51 4.93
CA ALA A 13 -21.02 -10.77 4.23
C ALA A 13 -20.29 -10.61 2.88
N SER A 14 -20.55 -9.51 2.16
CA SER A 14 -19.88 -9.24 0.89
C SER A 14 -18.40 -8.92 1.13
N THR A 15 -18.09 -8.09 2.11
CA THR A 15 -16.71 -7.79 2.54
C THR A 15 -15.99 -9.06 2.99
N LEU A 16 -16.64 -9.94 3.77
CA LEU A 16 -16.05 -11.21 4.22
C LEU A 16 -15.68 -12.14 3.06
N GLN A 17 -16.51 -12.20 2.02
CA GLN A 17 -16.22 -12.99 0.82
C GLN A 17 -14.97 -12.48 0.10
N HIS A 18 -14.83 -11.15 -0.05
CA HIS A 18 -13.65 -10.55 -0.65
C HIS A 18 -12.40 -10.79 0.20
N ILE A 19 -12.50 -10.71 1.54
CA ILE A 19 -11.41 -11.04 2.45
C ILE A 19 -10.94 -12.48 2.21
N SER A 20 -11.86 -13.44 2.16
CA SER A 20 -11.50 -14.86 1.94
C SER A 20 -10.73 -15.07 0.64
N ALA A 21 -11.24 -14.53 -0.48
CA ALA A 21 -10.61 -14.71 -1.79
C ALA A 21 -9.19 -14.11 -1.83
N LYS A 22 -8.97 -12.97 -1.17
CA LYS A 22 -7.64 -12.33 -1.11
C LYS A 22 -6.67 -13.10 -0.24
N VAL A 23 -7.12 -13.63 0.89
CA VAL A 23 -6.30 -14.48 1.77
C VAL A 23 -5.82 -15.72 1.01
N ASP A 24 -6.70 -16.38 0.25
CA ASP A 24 -6.34 -17.54 -0.55
C ASP A 24 -5.26 -17.20 -1.60
N ALA A 25 -5.40 -16.05 -2.28
CA ALA A 25 -4.41 -15.57 -3.25
C ALA A 25 -3.04 -15.30 -2.60
N LEU A 26 -3.01 -14.68 -1.42
CA LEU A 26 -1.76 -14.41 -0.69
C LEU A 26 -1.10 -15.71 -0.19
N LEU A 27 -1.89 -16.66 0.31
CA LEU A 27 -1.36 -17.96 0.78
C LEU A 27 -0.72 -18.75 -0.35
N MET A 28 -1.32 -18.73 -1.54
CA MET A 28 -0.74 -19.36 -2.74
C MET A 28 0.67 -18.84 -3.04
N LEU A 29 0.87 -17.51 -2.99
CA LEU A 29 2.21 -16.94 -3.18
C LEU A 29 3.16 -17.29 -2.03
N CYS A 30 2.69 -17.25 -0.79
CA CYS A 30 3.55 -17.61 0.33
C CYS A 30 4.05 -19.05 0.23
N GLU A 31 3.28 -19.97 -0.36
CA GLU A 31 3.70 -21.35 -0.54
C GLU A 31 4.75 -21.54 -1.63
N THR A 32 4.76 -20.66 -2.64
CA THR A 32 5.72 -20.71 -3.74
C THR A 32 7.01 -19.93 -3.45
N ASP A 33 6.97 -18.90 -2.61
CA ASP A 33 8.15 -18.13 -2.22
C ASP A 33 8.83 -18.69 -0.95
N SER A 34 10.13 -19.01 -1.07
CA SER A 34 10.90 -19.62 0.03
C SER A 34 11.05 -18.73 1.28
N GLU A 35 11.09 -17.40 1.14
CA GLU A 35 11.17 -16.47 2.27
C GLU A 35 9.79 -16.27 2.93
N LEU A 36 8.70 -16.47 2.17
CA LEU A 36 7.33 -16.31 2.69
C LEU A 36 6.70 -17.61 3.21
N ARG A 37 7.25 -18.78 2.86
CA ARG A 37 6.69 -20.10 3.21
C ARG A 37 6.46 -20.30 4.70
N ASN A 38 7.34 -19.77 5.54
CA ASN A 38 7.19 -19.84 6.99
C ASN A 38 5.93 -19.09 7.48
N TYR A 39 5.52 -18.02 6.80
CA TYR A 39 4.30 -17.28 7.17
C TYR A 39 3.04 -18.04 6.78
N SER A 40 3.01 -18.72 5.62
CA SER A 40 1.89 -19.62 5.28
C SER A 40 1.75 -20.76 6.30
N LEU A 41 2.87 -21.40 6.68
CA LEU A 41 2.86 -22.45 7.69
C LEU A 41 2.37 -21.94 9.05
N LYS A 42 2.86 -20.78 9.50
CA LYS A 42 2.40 -20.11 10.73
C LYS A 42 0.89 -19.83 10.66
N PHE A 43 0.41 -19.25 9.56
CA PHE A 43 -1.00 -18.94 9.37
C PHE A 43 -1.88 -20.19 9.49
N LYS A 44 -1.53 -21.28 8.79
CA LYS A 44 -2.28 -22.54 8.82
C LYS A 44 -2.28 -23.18 10.20
N LEU A 45 -1.15 -23.14 10.90
CA LEU A 45 -1.03 -23.68 12.26
C LEU A 45 -1.92 -22.90 13.24
N GLU A 46 -1.82 -21.57 13.23
CA GLU A 46 -2.64 -20.71 14.08
C GLU A 46 -4.13 -20.85 13.77
N GLN A 47 -4.51 -21.02 12.49
CA GLN A 47 -5.88 -21.31 12.08
C GLN A 47 -6.37 -22.64 12.65
N ALA A 48 -5.56 -23.71 12.56
CA ALA A 48 -5.93 -25.02 13.08
C ALA A 48 -6.10 -25.01 14.62
N VAL A 49 -5.18 -24.35 15.33
CA VAL A 49 -5.24 -24.19 16.79
C VAL A 49 -6.48 -23.41 17.21
N ASP A 50 -6.72 -22.26 16.58
CA ASP A 50 -7.84 -21.37 16.88
C ASP A 50 -9.19 -22.03 16.57
N LYS A 51 -9.30 -22.76 15.45
CA LYS A 51 -10.49 -23.55 15.11
C LYS A 51 -10.76 -24.65 16.14
N THR A 52 -9.74 -25.40 16.55
CA THR A 52 -9.87 -26.47 17.54
C THR A 52 -10.30 -25.91 18.89
N ALA A 53 -9.72 -24.79 19.32
CA ALA A 53 -10.08 -24.12 20.56
C ALA A 53 -11.54 -23.63 20.54
N PHE A 54 -11.97 -23.03 19.44
CA PHE A 54 -13.34 -22.52 19.28
C PHE A 54 -14.38 -23.65 19.25
N GLU A 55 -14.06 -24.80 18.65
CA GLU A 55 -14.93 -25.98 18.67
C GLU A 55 -15.03 -26.63 20.06
N ALA A 56 -13.98 -26.53 20.88
CA ALA A 56 -13.91 -27.14 22.22
C ALA A 56 -14.59 -26.32 23.33
N LYS A 57 -14.76 -25.00 23.18
CA LYS A 57 -15.28 -24.10 24.24
C LYS A 57 -16.29 -23.09 23.70
N ARG A 58 -17.49 -23.53 23.29
CA ARG A 58 -18.56 -22.61 22.89
C ARG A 58 -19.23 -21.93 24.09
N GLU A 59 -18.57 -20.94 24.68
CA GLU A 59 -19.24 -19.97 25.56
C GLU A 59 -19.73 -18.76 24.76
N ALA A 60 -20.81 -18.13 25.24
CA ALA A 60 -21.33 -16.90 24.64
C ALA A 60 -20.30 -15.76 24.77
N GLY A 61 -20.06 -15.02 23.69
CA GLY A 61 -19.04 -13.96 23.63
C GLY A 61 -17.70 -14.39 23.03
N GLU A 62 -17.41 -15.69 22.95
CA GLU A 62 -16.18 -16.20 22.30
C GLU A 62 -16.17 -16.00 20.78
N GLU A 63 -17.34 -15.89 20.14
CA GLU A 63 -17.46 -15.72 18.68
C GLU A 63 -16.79 -14.43 18.18
N MET A 64 -17.00 -13.32 18.88
CA MET A 64 -16.37 -12.04 18.55
C MET A 64 -14.86 -12.07 18.80
N LEU A 65 -14.43 -12.77 19.85
CA LEU A 65 -13.01 -12.95 20.14
C LEU A 65 -12.31 -13.80 19.07
N HIS A 66 -12.95 -14.89 18.65
CA HIS A 66 -12.47 -15.74 17.57
C HIS A 66 -12.41 -14.97 16.25
N PHE A 67 -13.50 -14.26 15.89
CA PHE A 67 -13.55 -13.45 14.69
C PHE A 67 -12.44 -12.38 14.67
N ARG A 68 -12.19 -11.72 15.80
CA ARG A 68 -11.07 -10.79 15.97
C ARG A 68 -9.71 -11.45 15.70
N ARG A 69 -9.45 -12.64 16.26
CA ARG A 69 -8.20 -13.38 16.04
C ARG A 69 -8.01 -13.78 14.58
N VAL A 70 -9.08 -14.20 13.91
CA VAL A 70 -9.09 -14.53 12.48
C VAL A 70 -8.65 -13.30 11.66
N LEU A 71 -9.25 -12.14 11.90
CA LEU A 71 -8.89 -10.90 11.20
C LEU A 71 -7.45 -10.44 11.49
N GLN A 72 -6.97 -10.56 12.73
CA GLN A 72 -5.57 -10.26 13.08
C GLN A 72 -4.60 -11.15 12.32
N ARG A 73 -4.87 -12.45 12.23
CA ARG A 73 -4.03 -13.41 11.51
C ARG A 73 -3.99 -13.12 10.00
N MET A 74 -5.11 -12.68 9.42
CA MET A 74 -5.18 -12.22 8.03
C MET A 74 -4.41 -10.92 7.80
N ALA A 75 -4.50 -9.98 8.74
CA ALA A 75 -3.72 -8.75 8.72
C ALA A 75 -2.22 -9.03 8.80
N ASP A 76 -1.80 -9.96 9.68
CA ASP A 76 -0.40 -10.37 9.78
C ASP A 76 0.09 -10.94 8.45
N LEU A 77 -0.66 -11.84 7.82
CA LEU A 77 -0.30 -12.38 6.50
C LEU A 77 -0.05 -11.24 5.49
N ALA A 78 -0.98 -10.29 5.39
CA ALA A 78 -0.83 -9.14 4.50
C ALA A 78 0.41 -8.29 4.82
N LEU A 79 0.67 -8.01 6.09
CA LEU A 79 1.83 -7.23 6.56
C LEU A 79 3.16 -7.96 6.43
N HIS A 80 3.19 -9.27 6.22
CA HIS A 80 4.43 -9.97 5.85
C HIS A 80 4.64 -9.95 4.33
N VAL A 81 3.57 -10.16 3.57
CA VAL A 81 3.62 -10.25 2.10
C VAL A 81 3.94 -8.90 1.45
N ALA A 82 3.17 -7.85 1.77
CA ALA A 82 3.28 -6.58 1.06
C ALA A 82 4.67 -5.92 1.22
N PRO A 83 5.26 -5.83 2.44
CA PRO A 83 6.61 -5.27 2.60
C PRO A 83 7.70 -6.17 2.00
N HIS A 84 7.52 -7.50 2.00
CA HIS A 84 8.49 -8.41 1.38
C HIS A 84 8.60 -8.15 -0.12
N ILE A 85 7.46 -8.04 -0.80
CA ILE A 85 7.41 -7.79 -2.25
C ILE A 85 8.01 -6.44 -2.57
N LEU A 86 7.58 -5.38 -1.86
CA LEU A 86 8.14 -4.04 -2.02
C LEU A 86 9.67 -4.03 -1.88
N ARG A 87 10.19 -4.77 -0.90
CA ARG A 87 11.64 -4.91 -0.68
C ARG A 87 12.33 -5.62 -1.85
N ARG A 88 11.77 -6.70 -2.40
CA ARG A 88 12.34 -7.39 -3.57
C ARG A 88 12.30 -6.53 -4.82
N VAL A 89 11.20 -5.82 -5.09
CA VAL A 89 11.11 -4.85 -6.21
C VAL A 89 12.18 -3.77 -6.08
N ARG A 90 12.32 -3.15 -4.91
CA ARG A 90 13.36 -2.14 -4.67
C ARG A 90 14.78 -2.69 -4.86
N LYS A 91 15.06 -3.93 -4.43
CA LYS A 91 16.37 -4.59 -4.64
C LYS A 91 16.62 -4.82 -6.13
N TYR A 92 15.63 -5.33 -6.86
CA TYR A 92 15.73 -5.58 -8.30
C TYR A 92 16.02 -4.31 -9.10
N VAL A 93 15.28 -3.23 -8.81
CA VAL A 93 15.49 -1.94 -9.48
C VAL A 93 16.89 -1.40 -9.20
N LYS A 94 17.36 -1.48 -7.95
CA LYS A 94 18.73 -1.09 -7.59
C LYS A 94 19.77 -1.91 -8.36
N SER A 95 19.61 -3.23 -8.46
CA SER A 95 20.54 -4.07 -9.22
C SER A 95 20.58 -3.73 -10.72
N LYS A 96 19.43 -3.44 -11.33
CA LYS A 96 19.35 -3.05 -12.75
C LYS A 96 20.11 -1.75 -13.02
N HIS A 97 20.02 -0.78 -12.11
CA HIS A 97 20.75 0.49 -12.22
C HIS A 97 22.26 0.34 -12.02
N THR A 98 22.70 -0.55 -11.11
CA THR A 98 24.14 -0.81 -10.93
C THR A 98 24.77 -1.56 -12.09
N SER A 99 24.03 -2.48 -12.73
CA SER A 99 24.53 -3.21 -13.89
C SER A 99 24.64 -2.33 -15.14
N HIS A 100 23.68 -1.42 -15.36
CA HIS A 100 23.75 -0.48 -16.50
C HIS A 100 24.88 0.56 -16.39
N ASN A 101 25.25 0.97 -15.17
CA ASN A 101 26.40 1.86 -14.96
C ASN A 101 27.77 1.15 -15.06
N GLY A 102 27.79 -0.18 -15.14
CA GLY A 102 29.01 -0.99 -15.27
C GLY A 102 29.45 -1.27 -16.70
N GLU A 103 28.63 -0.98 -17.71
CA GLU A 103 28.93 -1.30 -19.12
C GLU A 103 29.55 -0.14 -19.93
N VAL A 104 29.81 1.01 -19.30
CA VAL A 104 30.52 2.12 -19.95
C VAL A 104 31.95 2.21 -19.42
N SER A 105 32.81 1.25 -19.79
CA SER A 105 34.23 1.43 -20.14
C SER A 105 35.07 0.13 -19.99
N SER A 106 35.26 -0.60 -21.09
CA SER A 106 36.59 -1.08 -21.54
C SER A 106 36.44 -1.95 -22.80
N GLU A 107 36.76 -1.35 -23.96
CA GLU A 107 37.12 -2.11 -25.16
C GLU A 107 38.51 -2.75 -25.00
N LYS A 108 38.65 -3.96 -25.59
CA LYS A 108 39.87 -4.73 -25.96
C LYS A 108 40.57 -5.58 -24.89
N THR A 109 40.47 -6.91 -24.99
CA THR A 109 41.48 -7.77 -25.65
C THR A 109 41.07 -9.27 -25.73
N ASN A 110 41.48 -9.91 -26.84
CA ASN A 110 41.41 -11.34 -27.25
C ASN A 110 41.97 -12.32 -26.16
N THR A 111 41.79 -13.65 -26.08
CA THR A 111 41.61 -14.77 -27.07
C THR A 111 41.35 -16.10 -26.30
N ASP A 112 40.58 -17.02 -26.90
CA ASP A 112 40.58 -18.51 -26.87
C ASP A 112 41.09 -19.36 -25.67
N THR A 113 40.28 -20.31 -25.17
CA THR A 113 40.37 -21.79 -25.47
C THR A 113 39.42 -22.68 -24.62
N LEU A 114 38.46 -23.30 -25.32
CA LEU A 114 37.97 -24.70 -25.34
C LEU A 114 37.90 -25.66 -24.11
N HIS A 115 36.71 -26.31 -24.06
CA HIS A 115 36.35 -27.68 -23.60
C HIS A 115 36.09 -27.97 -22.11
N ALA A 116 34.86 -28.36 -21.75
CA ALA A 116 34.41 -29.76 -21.81
C ALA A 116 32.92 -29.93 -21.40
N ASN A 117 32.27 -30.89 -22.07
CA ASN A 117 30.88 -31.30 -21.95
C ASN A 117 30.41 -31.63 -20.52
N SER A 118 29.17 -31.25 -20.20
CA SER A 118 28.27 -32.09 -19.43
C SER A 118 26.84 -31.82 -19.89
N ASN A 119 26.29 -32.79 -20.62
CA ASN A 119 24.88 -32.87 -20.94
C ASN A 119 24.07 -32.97 -19.65
N SER A 120 23.35 -31.92 -19.30
CA SER A 120 22.08 -32.04 -18.60
C SER A 120 21.03 -31.26 -19.38
N LEU A 121 20.45 -31.92 -20.39
CA LEU A 121 19.09 -31.65 -20.82
C LEU A 121 18.15 -32.00 -19.65
N GLN A 122 18.21 -31.23 -18.57
CA GLN A 122 17.10 -31.12 -17.65
C GLN A 122 16.07 -30.28 -18.39
N ARG A 123 14.98 -30.95 -18.79
CA ARG A 123 13.69 -30.29 -18.97
C ARG A 123 13.40 -29.57 -17.65
N SER A 124 13.76 -28.29 -17.55
CA SER A 124 13.23 -27.41 -16.54
C SER A 124 11.73 -27.37 -16.80
N SER A 125 10.99 -27.96 -15.88
CA SER A 125 9.56 -27.73 -15.73
C SER A 125 9.37 -26.22 -15.67
N SER A 126 8.38 -25.69 -16.37
CA SER A 126 8.00 -24.26 -16.42
C SER A 126 7.50 -23.69 -15.08
N VAL A 127 7.94 -24.26 -13.96
CA VAL A 127 7.57 -23.96 -12.57
C VAL A 127 8.76 -23.40 -11.80
N GLU A 128 9.99 -23.53 -12.30
CA GLU A 128 11.18 -22.92 -11.67
C GLU A 128 11.24 -21.38 -11.83
N GLU A 129 10.44 -20.80 -12.74
CA GLU A 129 10.42 -19.35 -12.99
C GLU A 129 9.82 -18.49 -11.84
N PHE A 130 9.16 -19.12 -10.86
CA PHE A 130 8.47 -18.46 -9.75
C PHE A 130 9.31 -18.27 -8.47
N CYS A 131 10.54 -18.77 -8.39
CA CYS A 131 11.36 -18.63 -7.17
C CYS A 131 12.50 -17.60 -7.31
N ASP A 132 12.91 -17.31 -8.55
CA ASP A 132 14.19 -16.66 -8.84
C ASP A 132 14.16 -15.12 -8.75
N GLY A 133 13.01 -14.52 -8.47
CA GLY A 133 12.86 -13.05 -8.52
C GLY A 133 13.00 -12.50 -9.94
N SER A 134 12.56 -13.29 -10.91
CA SER A 134 12.38 -12.89 -12.31
C SER A 134 11.44 -11.68 -12.41
N GLU A 135 11.47 -10.98 -13.54
CA GLU A 135 10.57 -9.84 -13.80
C GLU A 135 9.09 -10.27 -13.72
N ALA A 136 8.75 -11.45 -14.26
CA ALA A 136 7.40 -12.03 -14.16
C ALA A 136 6.98 -12.34 -12.71
N TRP A 137 7.92 -12.76 -11.85
CA TRP A 137 7.66 -12.93 -10.43
C TRP A 137 7.39 -11.58 -9.75
N LEU A 138 8.14 -10.53 -10.11
CA LEU A 138 7.96 -9.19 -9.55
C LEU A 138 6.62 -8.58 -9.95
N GLU A 139 6.16 -8.77 -11.19
CA GLU A 139 4.83 -8.35 -11.64
C GLU A 139 3.72 -9.08 -10.86
N SER A 140 3.81 -10.41 -10.78
CA SER A 140 2.84 -11.24 -10.02
C SER A 140 2.85 -10.87 -8.53
N GLY A 141 4.04 -10.65 -7.97
CA GLY A 141 4.23 -10.20 -6.60
C GLY A 141 3.63 -8.82 -6.39
N ALA A 142 3.88 -7.86 -7.26
CA ALA A 142 3.36 -6.50 -7.11
C ALA A 142 1.83 -6.46 -7.12
N HIS A 143 1.17 -7.28 -7.94
CA HIS A 143 -0.29 -7.46 -7.87
C HIS A 143 -0.76 -8.02 -6.52
N LEU A 144 0.02 -8.94 -5.94
CA LEU A 144 -0.27 -9.47 -4.61
C LEU A 144 0.04 -8.48 -3.48
N SER A 145 1.02 -7.59 -3.67
CA SER A 145 1.25 -6.46 -2.75
C SER A 145 0.04 -5.53 -2.75
N TYR A 146 -0.53 -5.21 -3.91
CA TYR A 146 -1.79 -4.47 -4.00
C TYR A 146 -2.91 -5.20 -3.25
N THR A 147 -3.07 -6.50 -3.53
CA THR A 147 -4.10 -7.35 -2.91
C THR A 147 -3.97 -7.39 -1.38
N ALA A 148 -2.75 -7.41 -0.85
CA ALA A 148 -2.48 -7.37 0.57
C ALA A 148 -2.93 -6.04 1.23
N VAL A 149 -2.66 -4.91 0.58
CA VAL A 149 -3.10 -3.59 1.09
C VAL A 149 -4.63 -3.46 1.02
N GLU A 150 -5.22 -3.99 -0.05
CA GLU A 150 -6.67 -4.03 -0.19
C GLU A 150 -7.32 -4.89 0.90
N LEU A 151 -6.72 -6.04 1.22
CA LEU A 151 -7.13 -6.89 2.34
C LEU A 151 -7.09 -6.14 3.68
N LEU A 152 -6.03 -5.37 3.94
CA LEU A 152 -5.94 -4.54 5.15
C LEU A 152 -7.07 -3.51 5.22
N CYS A 153 -7.42 -2.87 4.09
CA CYS A 153 -8.55 -1.95 4.02
C CYS A 153 -9.87 -2.66 4.35
N LEU A 154 -10.12 -3.83 3.75
CA LEU A 154 -11.34 -4.62 3.98
C LEU A 154 -11.45 -5.09 5.43
N ILE A 155 -10.35 -5.52 6.05
CA ILE A 155 -10.31 -5.91 7.46
C ILE A 155 -10.79 -4.76 8.36
N LEU A 156 -10.31 -3.53 8.12
CA LEU A 156 -10.68 -2.37 8.94
C LEU A 156 -12.16 -2.01 8.85
N VAL A 157 -12.84 -2.30 7.74
CA VAL A 157 -14.27 -1.99 7.53
C VAL A 157 -15.19 -3.20 7.72
N SER A 158 -14.63 -4.39 7.98
CA SER A 158 -15.38 -5.65 8.04
C SER A 158 -16.43 -5.72 9.16
N HIS A 159 -16.21 -5.01 10.27
CA HIS A 159 -17.13 -5.01 11.40
C HIS A 159 -17.04 -3.74 12.26
N PRO A 160 -18.14 -3.00 12.48
CA PRO A 160 -18.13 -1.68 13.11
C PRO A 160 -17.54 -1.67 14.52
N ARG A 161 -17.80 -2.71 15.32
CA ARG A 161 -17.28 -2.82 16.69
C ARG A 161 -15.80 -3.18 16.80
N LEU A 162 -15.19 -3.71 15.73
CA LEU A 162 -13.78 -4.10 15.73
C LEU A 162 -12.87 -3.04 15.14
N VAL A 163 -13.42 -2.04 14.44
CA VAL A 163 -12.66 -0.98 13.74
C VAL A 163 -11.56 -0.40 14.63
N LYS A 164 -11.90 0.12 15.82
CA LYS A 164 -10.94 0.74 16.75
C LYS A 164 -9.82 -0.20 17.16
N TYR A 165 -10.19 -1.44 17.48
CA TYR A 165 -9.23 -2.46 17.89
C TYR A 165 -8.28 -2.81 16.74
N LEU A 166 -8.82 -3.04 15.54
CA LEU A 166 -8.02 -3.41 14.37
C LEU A 166 -7.12 -2.25 13.91
N GLN A 167 -7.60 -1.00 13.95
CA GLN A 167 -6.77 0.18 13.71
C GLN A 167 -5.55 0.20 14.63
N MET A 168 -5.77 -0.01 15.93
CA MET A 168 -4.70 -0.03 16.93
C MET A 168 -3.76 -1.22 16.75
N TYR A 169 -4.30 -2.39 16.43
CA TYR A 169 -3.49 -3.57 16.13
C TYR A 169 -2.56 -3.34 14.94
N LEU A 170 -3.08 -2.82 13.81
CA LEU A 170 -2.25 -2.51 12.63
C LEU A 170 -1.20 -1.45 12.95
N PHE A 171 -1.57 -0.43 13.73
CA PHE A 171 -0.64 0.58 14.21
C PHE A 171 0.51 -0.03 15.03
N GLU A 172 0.21 -0.95 15.95
CA GLU A 172 1.21 -1.68 16.76
C GLU A 172 2.09 -2.61 15.91
N CYS A 173 1.54 -3.17 14.84
CA CYS A 173 2.28 -3.93 13.82
C CYS A 173 3.10 -3.02 12.87
N ARG A 174 3.26 -1.73 13.19
CA ARG A 174 4.09 -0.75 12.46
C ARG A 174 3.67 -0.58 10.99
N VAL A 175 2.36 -0.67 10.70
CA VAL A 175 1.82 -0.50 9.34
C VAL A 175 2.22 0.84 8.69
N LEU A 176 2.39 1.90 9.49
CA LEU A 176 2.74 3.23 8.97
C LEU A 176 4.15 3.25 8.35
N GLU A 177 5.10 2.47 8.86
CA GLU A 177 6.45 2.40 8.29
C GLU A 177 6.43 1.74 6.92
N TYR A 178 5.62 0.68 6.78
CA TYR A 178 5.39 0.07 5.48
C TYR A 178 4.71 1.04 4.51
N ILE A 179 3.70 1.79 4.95
CA ILE A 179 3.01 2.76 4.10
C ILE A 179 3.97 3.87 3.65
N GLU A 180 4.81 4.39 4.54
CA GLU A 180 5.84 5.38 4.18
C GLU A 180 6.80 4.83 3.13
N ASP A 181 7.24 3.58 3.29
CA ASP A 181 8.05 2.89 2.30
C ASP A 181 7.31 2.73 0.96
N ALA A 182 6.05 2.34 0.97
CA ALA A 182 5.29 2.16 -0.26
C ALA A 182 5.06 3.49 -1.00
N LEU A 183 4.77 4.57 -0.28
CA LEU A 183 4.52 5.90 -0.86
C LEU A 183 5.79 6.61 -1.33
N SER A 184 6.98 6.16 -0.91
CA SER A 184 8.28 6.73 -1.29
C SER A 184 8.88 6.12 -2.56
N ILE A 185 8.24 5.13 -3.18
CA ILE A 185 8.70 4.62 -4.49
C ILE A 185 8.59 5.72 -5.56
N SER A 186 9.47 5.67 -6.56
CA SER A 186 9.39 6.59 -7.69
C SER A 186 8.17 6.29 -8.57
N ARG A 187 7.68 7.27 -9.32
CA ARG A 187 6.59 7.08 -10.30
C ARG A 187 6.95 6.04 -11.37
N GLU A 188 8.20 6.04 -11.83
CA GLU A 188 8.68 5.05 -12.81
C GLU A 188 8.60 3.62 -12.28
N GLN A 189 9.03 3.41 -11.03
CA GLN A 189 8.92 2.11 -10.35
C GLN A 189 7.48 1.67 -10.19
N GLU A 190 6.59 2.60 -9.84
CA GLU A 190 5.17 2.33 -9.73
C GLU A 190 4.59 1.85 -11.06
N ILE A 191 4.74 2.62 -12.13
CA ILE A 191 4.19 2.29 -13.45
C ILE A 191 4.77 0.98 -14.00
N THR A 192 6.05 0.72 -13.74
CA THR A 192 6.74 -0.45 -14.30
C THR A 192 6.33 -1.75 -13.62
N PHE A 193 6.13 -1.73 -12.29
CA PHE A 193 5.95 -2.97 -11.52
C PHE A 193 4.59 -3.08 -10.86
N PHE A 194 4.01 -1.98 -10.42
CA PHE A 194 2.79 -1.98 -9.64
C PHE A 194 1.57 -1.67 -10.49
N GLN A 195 0.43 -2.22 -10.07
CA GLN A 195 -0.84 -1.98 -10.73
C GLN A 195 -1.31 -0.53 -10.52
N GLU A 196 -2.05 -0.01 -11.50
CA GLU A 196 -2.85 1.21 -11.39
C GLU A 196 -3.62 1.26 -10.05
N GLY A 197 -3.55 2.39 -9.36
CA GLY A 197 -4.17 2.59 -8.05
C GLY A 197 -3.37 2.06 -6.86
N TYR A 198 -2.13 1.60 -7.04
CA TYR A 198 -1.30 1.11 -5.93
C TYR A 198 -1.17 2.13 -4.79
N ARG A 199 -0.82 3.40 -5.08
CA ARG A 199 -0.76 4.41 -4.01
C ARG A 199 -2.15 4.77 -3.51
N THR A 200 -3.18 4.76 -4.36
CA THR A 200 -4.56 5.01 -3.94
C THR A 200 -4.95 4.09 -2.79
N GLU A 201 -4.61 2.80 -2.88
CA GLU A 201 -4.89 1.82 -1.83
C GLU A 201 -4.16 2.12 -0.51
N HIS A 202 -2.95 2.64 -0.56
CA HIS A 202 -2.21 3.05 0.64
C HIS A 202 -2.83 4.29 1.29
N ILE A 203 -3.27 5.27 0.50
CA ILE A 203 -3.98 6.44 1.02
C ILE A 203 -5.36 6.03 1.56
N ARG A 204 -6.05 5.08 0.92
CA ARG A 204 -7.29 4.48 1.46
C ARG A 204 -7.05 3.80 2.80
N LEU A 205 -5.95 3.06 2.94
CA LEU A 205 -5.57 2.45 4.22
C LEU A 205 -5.32 3.51 5.30
N LEU A 206 -4.64 4.61 4.98
CA LEU A 206 -4.46 5.75 5.89
C LEU A 206 -5.81 6.38 6.29
N ALA A 207 -6.74 6.55 5.34
CA ALA A 207 -8.07 7.06 5.63
C ALA A 207 -8.81 6.15 6.64
N ASN A 208 -8.76 4.83 6.42
CA ASN A 208 -9.38 3.87 7.32
C ASN A 208 -8.70 3.81 8.69
N LEU A 209 -7.37 3.96 8.76
CA LEU A 209 -6.62 3.98 10.01
C LEU A 209 -6.89 5.23 10.86
N THR A 210 -7.10 6.38 10.20
CA THR A 210 -7.28 7.69 10.85
C THR A 210 -8.71 7.96 11.32
N LEU A 211 -9.69 7.20 10.85
CA LEU A 211 -11.10 7.41 11.21
C LEU A 211 -11.30 7.35 12.73
N ASP A 212 -11.63 8.49 13.34
CA ASP A 212 -11.82 8.72 14.78
C ASP A 212 -10.63 8.26 15.67
N ASN A 213 -9.41 8.19 15.14
CA ASN A 213 -8.25 7.62 15.85
C ASN A 213 -7.17 8.68 16.10
N GLU A 214 -7.26 9.36 17.24
CA GLU A 214 -6.34 10.44 17.61
C GLU A 214 -4.86 10.03 17.62
N LYS A 215 -4.55 8.82 18.11
CA LYS A 215 -3.17 8.34 18.22
C LYS A 215 -2.53 8.13 16.86
N VAL A 216 -3.26 7.51 15.94
CA VAL A 216 -2.81 7.35 14.54
C VAL A 216 -2.72 8.72 13.86
N CYS A 217 -3.72 9.58 14.02
CA CYS A 217 -3.74 10.92 13.44
C CYS A 217 -2.54 11.76 13.88
N SER A 218 -2.22 11.77 15.18
CA SER A 218 -1.07 12.49 15.74
C SER A 218 0.24 11.96 15.15
N THR A 219 0.39 10.64 15.07
CA THR A 219 1.60 10.02 14.50
C THR A 219 1.80 10.38 13.02
N ILE A 220 0.72 10.36 12.23
CA ILE A 220 0.77 10.74 10.80
C ILE A 220 1.13 12.20 10.63
N VAL A 221 0.54 13.10 11.43
CA VAL A 221 0.78 14.54 11.34
C VAL A 221 2.23 14.90 11.71
N SER A 222 2.83 14.17 12.65
CA SER A 222 4.25 14.33 12.99
C SER A 222 5.20 13.69 11.96
N ASN A 223 4.69 12.87 11.03
CA ASN A 223 5.48 12.25 9.97
C ASN A 223 5.38 13.06 8.67
N SER A 224 6.42 13.85 8.37
CA SER A 224 6.43 14.73 7.19
C SER A 224 6.33 13.98 5.86
N ALA A 225 6.87 12.76 5.77
CA ALA A 225 6.85 11.98 4.54
C ALA A 225 5.41 11.52 4.21
N ILE A 226 4.73 10.93 5.20
CA ILE A 226 3.33 10.48 5.03
C ILE A 226 2.41 11.69 4.85
N LEU A 227 2.56 12.74 5.66
CA LEU A 227 1.75 13.95 5.55
C LEU A 227 1.90 14.60 4.17
N SER A 228 3.13 14.71 3.67
CA SER A 228 3.38 15.22 2.32
C SER A 228 2.71 14.34 1.26
N ALA A 229 2.83 13.01 1.36
CA ALA A 229 2.21 12.09 0.41
C ALA A 229 0.68 12.27 0.36
N ILE A 230 0.02 12.36 1.52
CA ILE A 230 -1.43 12.62 1.62
C ILE A 230 -1.79 13.94 0.93
N LEU A 231 -1.08 15.03 1.26
CA LEU A 231 -1.36 16.35 0.69
C LEU A 231 -1.09 16.39 -0.82
N THR A 232 -0.06 15.71 -1.31
CA THR A 232 0.20 15.62 -2.76
C THR A 232 -0.82 14.73 -3.49
N GLY A 233 -1.46 13.79 -2.79
CA GLY A 233 -2.53 12.95 -3.33
C GLY A 233 -3.78 13.74 -3.73
N THR A 234 -3.90 15.02 -3.36
CA THR A 234 -5.00 15.87 -3.86
C THR A 234 -4.77 16.39 -5.28
N ARG A 235 -3.63 16.05 -5.90
CA ARG A 235 -3.35 16.34 -7.31
C ARG A 235 -4.01 15.30 -8.20
N PHE A 236 -4.35 15.71 -9.43
CA PHE A 236 -4.82 14.78 -10.43
C PHE A 236 -3.70 13.82 -10.84
N ASP A 237 -3.98 12.52 -10.80
CA ASP A 237 -3.07 11.46 -11.21
C ASP A 237 -3.85 10.35 -11.92
N GLU A 238 -3.61 10.19 -13.22
CA GLU A 238 -4.33 9.22 -14.06
C GLU A 238 -4.01 7.78 -13.66
N GLU A 239 -2.80 7.52 -13.17
CA GLU A 239 -2.33 6.19 -12.74
C GLU A 239 -2.91 5.79 -11.37
N ASN A 240 -3.54 6.72 -10.68
CA ASN A 240 -4.08 6.54 -9.33
C ASN A 240 -5.52 7.07 -9.26
N PRO A 241 -6.47 6.40 -9.94
CA PRO A 241 -7.88 6.78 -9.88
C PRO A 241 -8.38 6.71 -8.44
N GLY A 242 -9.25 7.65 -8.05
CA GLY A 242 -9.80 7.70 -6.69
C GLY A 242 -8.86 8.29 -5.62
N MET A 243 -7.61 8.60 -5.96
CA MET A 243 -6.61 9.12 -5.03
C MET A 243 -7.08 10.38 -4.30
N VAL A 244 -7.61 11.35 -5.05
CA VAL A 244 -8.06 12.64 -4.50
C VAL A 244 -9.09 12.45 -3.41
N GLN A 245 -10.07 11.57 -3.63
CA GLN A 245 -11.15 11.31 -2.68
C GLN A 245 -10.60 10.73 -1.37
N TRP A 246 -9.69 9.75 -1.45
CA TRP A 246 -9.09 9.15 -0.26
C TRP A 246 -8.13 10.09 0.47
N ALA A 247 -7.40 10.93 -0.27
CA ALA A 247 -6.56 11.98 0.30
C ALA A 247 -7.42 13.01 1.05
N GLU A 248 -8.51 13.50 0.46
CA GLU A 248 -9.45 14.42 1.10
C GLU A 248 -10.09 13.80 2.36
N PHE A 249 -10.49 12.52 2.31
CA PHE A 249 -10.99 11.82 3.50
C PHE A 249 -9.94 11.72 4.60
N THR A 250 -8.69 11.41 4.26
CA THR A 250 -7.60 11.34 5.24
C THR A 250 -7.36 12.72 5.86
N ILE A 251 -7.26 13.79 5.06
CA ILE A 251 -7.09 15.17 5.54
C ILE A 251 -8.24 15.56 6.48
N ARG A 252 -9.48 15.23 6.11
CA ARG A 252 -10.65 15.46 6.96
C ARG A 252 -10.50 14.74 8.29
N ASN A 253 -10.17 13.45 8.29
CA ASN A 253 -9.99 12.67 9.52
C ASN A 253 -8.93 13.28 10.42
N LEU A 254 -7.76 13.65 9.87
CA LEU A 254 -6.70 14.33 10.62
C LEU A 254 -7.19 15.63 11.26
N CYS A 255 -7.81 16.51 10.46
CA CYS A 255 -8.29 17.82 10.90
C CYS A 255 -9.44 17.74 11.91
N CYS A 256 -10.28 16.70 11.82
CA CYS A 256 -11.39 16.48 12.75
C CYS A 256 -10.93 15.86 14.07
N CYS A 257 -10.00 14.91 14.03
CA CYS A 257 -9.56 14.19 15.22
C CYS A 257 -8.65 15.02 16.11
N ILE A 258 -7.73 15.80 15.54
CA ILE A 258 -6.73 16.54 16.34
C ILE A 258 -6.59 17.99 15.89
N SER A 259 -6.49 18.90 16.86
CA SER A 259 -6.32 20.33 16.60
C SER A 259 -4.96 20.66 15.99
N GLU A 260 -3.92 19.94 16.41
CA GLU A 260 -2.55 20.10 15.94
C GLU A 260 -2.43 19.93 14.41
N ALA A 261 -3.17 18.99 13.82
CA ALA A 261 -3.23 18.82 12.37
C ALA A 261 -3.61 20.12 11.66
N ARG A 262 -4.61 20.83 12.18
CA ARG A 262 -5.09 22.08 11.58
C ARG A 262 -4.04 23.18 11.66
N GLU A 263 -3.30 23.25 12.75
CA GLU A 263 -2.22 24.23 12.92
C GLU A 263 -1.04 23.95 12.01
N ILE A 264 -0.59 22.69 11.94
CA ILE A 264 0.50 22.29 11.05
C ILE A 264 0.12 22.55 9.60
N ILE A 265 -1.05 22.08 9.15
CA ILE A 265 -1.51 22.26 7.77
C ILE A 265 -1.66 23.76 7.43
N ARG A 266 -2.14 24.59 8.37
CA ARG A 266 -2.24 26.05 8.15
C ARG A 266 -0.88 26.72 7.97
N GLN A 267 0.16 26.20 8.60
CA GLN A 267 1.53 26.74 8.50
C GLN A 267 2.27 26.24 7.25
N LEU A 268 1.74 25.24 6.53
CA LEU A 268 2.35 24.76 5.31
C LEU A 268 2.19 25.79 4.18
N THR A 269 3.25 25.98 3.42
CA THR A 269 3.21 26.76 2.19
C THR A 269 2.49 25.96 1.11
N PRO A 270 1.43 26.51 0.48
CA PRO A 270 0.78 25.85 -0.64
C PRO A 270 1.79 25.60 -1.77
N ILE A 271 1.92 24.35 -2.21
CA ILE A 271 2.75 24.02 -3.37
C ILE A 271 1.95 24.33 -4.63
N SER A 272 2.17 25.52 -5.19
CA SER A 272 1.55 25.94 -6.46
C SER A 272 2.12 25.15 -7.64
N ILE A 273 1.56 25.40 -8.83
CA ILE A 273 2.20 25.10 -10.11
C ILE A 273 3.68 25.52 -10.00
N SER A 274 4.61 24.62 -10.32
CA SER A 274 6.04 24.94 -10.29
C SER A 274 6.35 26.08 -11.25
N ASP A 275 7.41 26.83 -11.02
CA ASP A 275 7.73 27.96 -11.91
C ASP A 275 8.02 27.46 -13.34
N GLU A 276 8.56 26.25 -13.53
CA GLU A 276 8.69 25.63 -14.86
C GLU A 276 7.32 25.34 -15.50
N SER A 277 6.35 24.89 -14.70
CA SER A 277 4.99 24.64 -15.18
C SER A 277 4.23 25.94 -15.46
N LYS A 278 4.52 27.02 -14.71
CA LYS A 278 4.01 28.37 -15.00
C LYS A 278 4.61 28.91 -16.28
N GLU A 279 5.91 28.71 -16.52
CA GLU A 279 6.57 29.09 -17.78
C GLU A 279 6.00 28.33 -18.98
N LEU A 280 5.73 27.03 -18.83
CA LEU A 280 5.09 26.22 -19.89
C LEU A 280 3.66 26.68 -20.21
N LEU A 281 2.95 27.23 -19.22
CA LEU A 281 1.58 27.75 -19.33
C LEU A 281 1.53 29.26 -19.61
N ALA A 282 2.66 29.96 -19.49
CA ALA A 282 2.74 31.41 -19.65
C ALA A 282 2.29 31.82 -21.06
N GLY A 283 1.37 32.79 -21.12
CA GLY A 283 0.79 33.29 -22.37
C GLY A 283 -0.30 32.40 -22.99
N LYS A 284 -0.57 31.20 -22.46
CA LYS A 284 -1.65 30.32 -22.95
C LYS A 284 -2.87 30.34 -22.03
N VAL A 285 -2.66 30.51 -20.72
CA VAL A 285 -3.70 30.44 -19.70
C VAL A 285 -3.29 31.25 -18.48
N ASP A 286 -4.21 32.03 -17.92
CA ASP A 286 -4.02 32.72 -16.63
C ASP A 286 -4.31 31.74 -15.50
N CYS A 287 -3.29 31.38 -14.72
CA CYS A 287 -3.44 30.48 -13.58
C CYS A 287 -3.26 31.26 -12.27
N HIS A 288 -4.31 31.31 -11.46
CA HIS A 288 -4.24 31.89 -10.12
C HIS A 288 -4.90 30.97 -9.09
N ILE A 289 -4.52 31.12 -7.82
CA ILE A 289 -5.15 30.39 -6.71
C ILE A 289 -6.27 31.29 -6.17
N ASN A 290 -7.50 30.80 -6.14
CA ASN A 290 -8.61 31.55 -5.55
C ASN A 290 -8.59 31.50 -4.02
N HIS A 291 -9.49 32.25 -3.39
CA HIS A 291 -9.62 32.29 -1.93
C HIS A 291 -9.96 30.94 -1.27
N ALA A 292 -10.38 29.94 -2.06
CA ALA A 292 -10.63 28.57 -1.59
C ALA A 292 -9.42 27.64 -1.80
N GLY A 293 -8.25 28.16 -2.20
CA GLY A 293 -7.05 27.37 -2.44
C GLY A 293 -7.06 26.56 -3.74
N LYS A 294 -8.07 26.75 -4.60
CA LYS A 294 -8.18 26.04 -5.88
C LYS A 294 -7.48 26.81 -6.99
N VAL A 295 -6.79 26.08 -7.86
CA VAL A 295 -6.24 26.62 -9.10
C VAL A 295 -7.38 26.95 -10.04
N VAL A 296 -7.52 28.22 -10.40
CA VAL A 296 -8.43 28.73 -11.41
C VAL A 296 -7.63 29.00 -12.67
N ILE A 297 -8.06 28.38 -13.76
CA ILE A 297 -7.46 28.50 -15.09
C ILE A 297 -8.40 29.36 -15.94
N GLY A 298 -8.00 30.60 -16.23
CA GLY A 298 -8.74 31.55 -17.06
C GLY A 298 -8.11 31.70 -18.45
N LYS A 299 -8.90 32.09 -19.45
CA LYS A 299 -8.32 32.55 -20.73
C LYS A 299 -7.47 33.79 -20.45
N PRO A 300 -6.29 33.93 -21.08
CA PRO A 300 -5.47 35.12 -20.92
C PRO A 300 -6.32 36.31 -21.30
N SER A 301 -6.47 37.24 -20.36
CA SER A 301 -7.15 38.50 -20.66
C SER A 301 -6.28 39.25 -21.68
N HIS A 302 -6.71 39.26 -22.93
CA HIS A 302 -6.17 40.25 -23.87
C HIS A 302 -6.58 41.60 -23.32
N ALA A 303 -5.64 42.27 -22.66
CA ALA A 303 -5.74 43.70 -22.42
C ALA A 303 -5.97 44.35 -23.78
N SER A 304 -7.21 44.74 -24.04
CA SER A 304 -7.55 45.72 -25.04
C SER A 304 -6.80 46.99 -24.66
N THR A 305 -5.63 47.16 -25.27
CA THR A 305 -4.94 48.44 -25.39
C THR A 305 -5.87 49.38 -26.14
N GLU A 306 -6.51 50.29 -25.40
CA GLU A 306 -6.84 51.65 -25.86
C GLU A 306 -5.84 52.63 -25.27
#